data_AF-A0AAU2PL50-F1
#
_entry.id   AF-A0AAU2PL50-F1
#
_cell.length_a   1.000
_cell.length_b   1.000
_cell.length_c   1.000
_cell.angle_alpha   90.00
_cell.angle_beta   90.00
_cell.angle_gamma   90.00
#
_symmetry.space_group_name_H-M   'P 1'
#
loop_
_entity.id
_entity.type
_entity.pdbx_description
1 polymer ?
#
loop_
_entity_poly.entity_id
_entity_poly.type
_entity_poly.pdbx_seq_one_letter_code
_entity_poly.pdbx_strand_id
1 'polypeptide(L)'
;MALTTRRRALTTLGAAFAGAVALPATSALAGEQKHRPRPLWRAHAHNDYDHPRPLFDALDHRFGSVEVDIYLVGDQLLVAHDPVDLDPTRTIESLYLDPLAARVKANHGSVYRGYRTPLQLLIDIKTEGSSTYLELDRHLRRYKNLFTTYKHGRVYPGAVTAVISGDRAARTPMEAQTVRRAFYDGRLADLGSAATASFIPLISDNWTLNFTWLGTGPFPAAEREKLRGIIAAAHARRQKVRFWATPDLAGPARDALWSELLAADVDYFNTDDLAGLEAFLDAH
;
A
#
# COMPACT_ATOMS: atom_id res chain seq x y z
N MET A 1 57.87 5.89 50.14
CA MET A 1 57.20 4.89 50.99
C MET A 1 56.06 4.29 50.19
N ALA A 2 56.22 3.04 49.75
CA ALA A 2 55.42 2.41 48.72
C ALA A 2 54.21 1.63 49.28
N LEU A 3 53.12 1.67 48.51
CA LEU A 3 51.88 0.94 48.72
C LEU A 3 51.96 -0.53 48.24
N THR A 4 51.04 -1.31 48.82
CA THR A 4 50.37 -2.52 48.29
C THR A 4 50.99 -3.93 48.36
N THR A 5 50.19 -4.78 49.06
CA THR A 5 49.77 -6.17 48.75
C THR A 5 50.65 -7.36 49.12
N ARG A 6 50.03 -8.33 49.83
CA ARG A 6 50.04 -9.76 49.46
C ARG A 6 48.98 -10.59 50.22
N ARG A 7 48.10 -11.20 49.42
CA ARG A 7 47.58 -12.60 49.41
C ARG A 7 47.32 -13.32 50.75
N ARG A 8 46.05 -13.64 51.00
CA ARG A 8 45.62 -14.79 51.82
C ARG A 8 45.29 -15.97 50.92
N ALA A 9 45.80 -17.16 51.28
CA ALA A 9 45.44 -18.43 50.68
C ALA A 9 44.53 -19.24 51.62
N LEU A 10 43.66 -20.01 50.97
CA LEU A 10 42.60 -20.92 51.43
C LEU A 10 42.99 -21.98 52.47
N THR A 11 41.98 -22.44 53.24
CA THR A 11 41.46 -23.84 53.29
C THR A 11 40.23 -23.88 54.22
N THR A 12 38.99 -23.87 53.71
CA THR A 12 38.07 -25.02 53.50
C THR A 12 37.79 -25.93 54.70
N LEU A 13 36.56 -25.89 55.23
CA LEU A 13 35.62 -27.03 55.28
C LEU A 13 34.25 -26.54 55.77
N GLY A 14 33.17 -26.81 55.03
CA GLY A 14 31.81 -26.50 55.44
C GLY A 14 30.82 -27.24 54.57
N ALA A 15 30.25 -28.32 55.12
CA ALA A 15 29.33 -29.24 54.45
C ALA A 15 28.04 -28.52 54.01
N ALA A 16 27.67 -28.69 52.73
CA ALA A 16 26.43 -28.17 52.17
C ALA A 16 25.30 -29.20 52.31
N PHE A 17 24.23 -28.81 53.00
CA PHE A 17 22.94 -29.50 52.99
C PHE A 17 22.28 -29.29 51.61
N ALA A 18 22.06 -30.38 50.87
CA ALA A 18 21.25 -30.36 49.65
C ALA A 18 19.76 -30.46 50.03
N GLY A 19 19.11 -29.32 50.23
CA GLY A 19 17.66 -29.22 50.30
C GLY A 19 17.09 -29.02 48.90
N ALA A 20 16.33 -29.99 48.39
CA ALA A 20 15.61 -29.86 47.13
C ALA A 20 14.40 -28.93 47.33
N VAL A 21 14.53 -27.67 46.92
CA VAL A 21 13.40 -26.74 46.80
C VAL A 21 12.74 -27.01 45.45
N ALA A 22 11.58 -27.68 45.46
CA ALA A 22 10.74 -27.80 44.28
C ALA A 22 10.09 -26.44 43.99
N LEU A 23 10.59 -25.73 42.99
CA LEU A 23 9.95 -24.54 42.45
C LEU A 23 8.64 -24.96 41.77
N PRO A 24 7.51 -24.27 42.01
CA PRO A 24 6.30 -24.53 41.26
C PRO A 24 6.56 -24.17 39.80
N ALA A 25 6.48 -25.17 38.92
CA ALA A 25 6.50 -24.96 37.49
C ALA A 25 5.21 -24.22 37.11
N THR A 26 5.26 -22.90 37.07
CA THR A 26 4.27 -22.11 36.37
C THR A 26 4.43 -22.43 34.89
N SER A 27 3.59 -23.31 34.39
CA SER A 27 3.37 -23.49 32.97
C SER A 27 2.90 -22.14 32.42
N ALA A 28 3.83 -21.36 31.87
CA ALA A 28 3.45 -20.26 31.00
C ALA A 28 2.71 -20.92 29.84
N LEU A 29 1.39 -20.82 29.85
CA LEU A 29 0.60 -21.00 28.64
C LEU A 29 1.19 -20.00 27.66
N ALA A 30 2.05 -20.48 26.77
CA ALA A 30 2.38 -19.79 25.55
C ALA A 30 1.04 -19.61 24.85
N GLY A 31 0.39 -18.47 25.11
CA GLY A 31 -0.80 -18.10 24.38
C GLY A 31 -0.43 -18.23 22.93
N GLU A 32 -1.21 -19.00 22.17
CA GLU A 32 -1.07 -19.09 20.72
C GLU A 32 -0.79 -17.68 20.23
N GLN A 33 0.43 -17.44 19.76
CA GLN A 33 0.66 -16.28 18.93
C GLN A 33 -0.22 -16.55 17.72
N LYS A 34 -1.46 -16.06 17.75
CA LYS A 34 -2.34 -16.03 16.59
C LYS A 34 -1.51 -15.33 15.54
N HIS A 35 -0.94 -16.11 14.63
CA HIS A 35 -0.11 -15.61 13.57
C HIS A 35 -1.02 -14.66 12.80
N ARG A 36 -0.87 -13.35 13.02
CA ARG A 36 -1.69 -12.39 12.31
C ARG A 36 -1.40 -12.62 10.83
N PRO A 37 -2.43 -12.89 10.00
CA PRO A 37 -2.19 -13.19 8.60
C PRO A 37 -1.43 -12.01 7.96
N ARG A 38 -0.54 -12.34 7.03
CA ARG A 38 0.34 -11.33 6.41
C ARG A 38 -0.51 -10.36 5.57
N PRO A 39 -0.11 -9.08 5.45
CA PRO A 39 -0.75 -8.16 4.53
C PRO A 39 -0.68 -8.66 3.09
N LEU A 40 -1.79 -8.48 2.37
CA LEU A 40 -1.95 -8.81 0.96
C LEU A 40 -1.47 -7.62 0.12
N TRP A 41 -0.15 -7.49 -0.02
CA TRP A 41 0.47 -6.32 -0.67
C TRP A 41 0.06 -6.11 -2.12
N ARG A 42 -0.45 -7.14 -2.79
CA ARG A 42 -0.93 -7.10 -4.18
C ARG A 42 -2.41 -6.80 -4.29
N ALA A 43 -3.15 -6.74 -3.17
CA ALA A 43 -4.57 -6.43 -3.20
C ALA A 43 -4.79 -4.91 -3.22
N HIS A 44 -5.66 -4.47 -4.13
CA HIS A 44 -6.05 -3.06 -4.29
C HIS A 44 -7.57 -2.92 -4.22
N ALA A 45 -8.03 -2.19 -3.21
CA ALA A 45 -9.44 -1.85 -3.03
C ALA A 45 -9.78 -0.70 -3.97
N HIS A 46 -10.43 -1.02 -5.07
CA HIS A 46 -10.98 -0.07 -6.01
C HIS A 46 -12.24 0.54 -5.40
N ASN A 47 -12.49 1.82 -5.68
CA ASN A 47 -13.62 2.57 -5.12
C ASN A 47 -13.82 2.37 -3.60
N ASP A 48 -12.74 2.32 -2.82
CA ASP A 48 -12.78 1.94 -1.39
C ASP A 48 -13.71 2.85 -0.56
N TYR A 49 -13.95 4.07 -1.02
CA TYR A 49 -14.86 5.04 -0.40
C TYR A 49 -16.35 4.66 -0.49
N ASP A 50 -16.71 3.72 -1.36
CA ASP A 50 -18.08 3.18 -1.48
C ASP A 50 -18.36 2.09 -0.45
N HIS A 51 -17.32 1.57 0.23
CA HIS A 51 -17.51 0.60 1.29
C HIS A 51 -18.12 1.23 2.56
N PRO A 52 -18.84 0.45 3.40
CA PRO A 52 -19.47 0.95 4.62
C PRO A 52 -18.51 1.64 5.59
N ARG A 53 -17.26 1.14 5.69
CA ARG A 53 -16.18 1.77 6.47
C ARG A 53 -14.98 2.01 5.56
N PRO A 54 -14.94 3.15 4.82
CA PRO A 54 -13.81 3.51 3.98
C PRO A 54 -12.50 3.37 4.74
N LEU A 55 -11.45 2.94 4.04
CA LEU A 55 -10.15 2.51 4.54
C LEU A 55 -10.19 1.27 5.45
N PHE A 56 -11.07 1.23 6.43
CA PHE A 56 -11.04 0.20 7.48
C PHE A 56 -11.42 -1.19 6.95
N ASP A 57 -12.41 -1.29 6.07
CA ASP A 57 -12.80 -2.58 5.48
C ASP A 57 -11.63 -3.19 4.69
N ALA A 58 -10.98 -2.42 3.80
CA ALA A 58 -9.79 -2.88 3.08
C ALA A 58 -8.62 -3.24 4.02
N LEU A 59 -8.39 -2.48 5.08
CA LEU A 59 -7.33 -2.78 6.06
C LEU A 59 -7.64 -4.03 6.91
N ASP A 60 -8.92 -4.31 7.19
CA ASP A 60 -9.37 -5.52 7.88
C ASP A 60 -9.19 -6.76 6.98
N HIS A 61 -9.41 -6.60 5.67
CA HIS A 61 -9.05 -7.57 4.62
C HIS A 61 -7.54 -7.59 4.28
N ARG A 62 -6.72 -6.80 5.00
CA ARG A 62 -5.26 -6.77 4.93
C ARG A 62 -4.68 -6.22 3.63
N PHE A 63 -5.44 -5.43 2.87
CA PHE A 63 -5.02 -4.92 1.57
C PHE A 63 -3.82 -3.97 1.63
N GLY A 64 -2.94 -4.07 0.63
CA GLY A 64 -1.76 -3.22 0.50
C GLY A 64 -1.98 -1.90 -0.21
N SER A 65 -3.15 -1.71 -0.83
CA SER A 65 -3.46 -0.55 -1.65
C SER A 65 -4.96 -0.23 -1.60
N VAL A 66 -5.31 1.06 -1.59
CA VAL A 66 -6.70 1.54 -1.63
C VAL A 66 -6.81 2.74 -2.59
N GLU A 67 -7.97 2.91 -3.22
CA GLU A 67 -8.28 4.03 -4.12
C GLU A 67 -9.27 5.01 -3.47
N VAL A 68 -9.05 6.31 -3.68
CA VAL A 68 -9.98 7.37 -3.29
C VAL A 68 -10.18 8.38 -4.41
N ASP A 69 -11.43 8.58 -4.81
CA ASP A 69 -11.86 9.63 -5.74
C ASP A 69 -12.00 10.96 -4.98
N ILE A 70 -11.39 12.04 -5.50
CA ILE A 70 -11.48 13.36 -4.88
C ILE A 70 -11.92 14.47 -5.83
N TYR A 71 -12.70 15.40 -5.27
CA TYR A 71 -13.13 16.64 -5.88
C TYR A 71 -12.60 17.84 -5.08
N LEU A 72 -12.03 18.83 -5.77
CA LEU A 72 -11.74 20.14 -5.19
C LEU A 72 -13.01 20.98 -5.14
N VAL A 73 -13.46 21.34 -3.93
CA VAL A 73 -14.59 22.25 -3.70
C VAL A 73 -14.13 23.37 -2.75
N GLY A 74 -13.90 24.56 -3.30
CA GLY A 74 -13.26 25.64 -2.54
C GLY A 74 -11.82 25.27 -2.18
N ASP A 75 -11.53 25.14 -0.88
CA ASP A 75 -10.25 24.68 -0.33
C ASP A 75 -10.32 23.26 0.26
N GLN A 76 -11.47 22.59 0.13
CA GLN A 76 -11.70 21.24 0.62
C GLN A 76 -11.51 20.20 -0.49
N LEU A 77 -11.07 19.01 -0.08
CA LEU A 77 -10.91 17.83 -0.94
C LEU A 77 -11.95 16.80 -0.50
N LEU A 78 -13.11 16.84 -1.15
CA LEU A 78 -14.25 15.98 -0.86
C LEU A 78 -14.12 14.64 -1.57
N VAL A 79 -14.63 13.58 -0.96
CA VAL A 79 -14.58 12.21 -1.47
C VAL A 79 -15.95 11.82 -2.00
N ALA A 80 -16.04 11.55 -3.30
CA ALA A 80 -17.24 11.07 -3.97
C ALA A 80 -16.85 10.49 -5.34
N HIS A 81 -17.69 9.61 -5.89
CA HIS A 81 -17.56 9.16 -7.28
C HIS A 81 -18.10 10.20 -8.26
N ASP A 82 -19.30 10.72 -7.98
CA ASP A 82 -19.99 11.71 -8.79
C ASP A 82 -20.23 13.03 -8.02
N PRO A 83 -20.31 14.18 -8.70
CA PRO A 83 -20.54 15.47 -8.03
C PRO A 83 -21.84 15.56 -7.24
N VAL A 84 -22.84 14.75 -7.56
CA VAL A 84 -24.15 14.73 -6.87
C VAL A 84 -24.05 14.14 -5.46
N ASP A 85 -23.04 13.31 -5.20
CA ASP A 85 -22.82 12.62 -3.93
C ASP A 85 -21.86 13.39 -3.00
N LEU A 86 -21.47 14.61 -3.38
CA LEU A 86 -20.57 15.43 -2.58
C LEU A 86 -21.19 15.79 -1.23
N ASP A 87 -20.57 15.29 -0.17
CA ASP A 87 -20.91 15.59 1.21
C ASP A 87 -19.75 16.38 1.85
N PRO A 88 -19.97 17.61 2.37
CA PRO A 88 -18.93 18.42 2.98
C PRO A 88 -18.29 17.80 4.24
N THR A 89 -18.92 16.77 4.82
CA THR A 89 -18.37 16.00 5.94
C THR A 89 -17.45 14.87 5.51
N ARG A 90 -17.51 14.44 4.24
CA ARG A 90 -16.70 13.35 3.67
C ARG A 90 -15.48 13.92 2.95
N THR A 91 -14.46 14.32 3.73
CA THR A 91 -13.18 14.79 3.17
C THR A 91 -12.12 13.68 3.14
N ILE A 92 -11.10 13.82 2.30
CA ILE A 92 -9.96 12.88 2.28
C ILE A 92 -9.27 12.79 3.64
N GLU A 93 -9.22 13.87 4.42
CA GLU A 93 -8.66 13.85 5.77
C GLU A 93 -9.49 12.97 6.70
N SER A 94 -10.81 13.18 6.73
CA SER A 94 -11.71 12.47 7.63
C SER A 94 -11.76 10.97 7.35
N LEU A 95 -11.77 10.56 6.07
CA LEU A 95 -11.92 9.17 5.67
C LEU A 95 -10.57 8.43 5.58
N TYR A 96 -9.48 9.10 5.21
CA TYR A 96 -8.21 8.44 4.93
C TYR A 96 -7.04 8.98 5.75
N LEU A 97 -6.75 10.29 5.70
CA LEU A 97 -5.46 10.78 6.20
C LEU A 97 -5.38 10.79 7.73
N ASP A 98 -6.42 11.24 8.43
CA ASP A 98 -6.47 11.23 9.89
C ASP A 98 -6.48 9.79 10.45
N PRO A 99 -7.33 8.87 9.94
CA PRO A 99 -7.28 7.45 10.31
C PRO A 99 -5.92 6.79 10.07
N LEU A 100 -5.29 7.02 8.91
CA LEU A 100 -3.97 6.49 8.60
C LEU A 100 -2.91 7.02 9.55
N ALA A 101 -2.89 8.33 9.82
CA ALA A 101 -1.94 8.93 10.75
C ALA A 101 -2.09 8.34 12.16
N ALA A 102 -3.33 8.20 12.65
CA ALA A 102 -3.62 7.60 13.94
C ALA A 102 -3.16 6.13 14.00
N ARG A 103 -3.47 5.34 12.97
CA ARG A 103 -3.06 3.94 12.88
C ARG A 103 -1.55 3.78 12.83
N VAL A 104 -0.86 4.57 12.00
CA VAL A 104 0.60 4.54 11.86
C VAL A 104 1.29 4.88 13.18
N LYS A 105 0.77 5.88 13.92
CA LYS A 105 1.24 6.20 15.27
C LYS A 105 1.05 5.01 16.22
N ALA A 106 -0.13 4.40 16.22
CA ALA A 106 -0.44 3.24 17.07
C ALA A 106 0.38 1.99 16.69
N ASN A 107 0.84 1.88 15.45
CA ASN A 107 1.64 0.77 14.93
C ASN A 107 3.13 1.11 14.77
N HIS A 108 3.61 2.13 15.49
CA HIS A 108 5.03 2.49 15.58
C HIS A 108 5.69 2.79 14.21
N GLY A 109 4.99 3.54 13.36
CA GLY A 109 5.52 4.02 12.08
C GLY A 109 5.19 3.14 10.86
N SER A 110 4.21 2.24 10.98
CA SER A 110 3.75 1.38 9.88
C SER A 110 2.23 1.29 9.83
N VAL A 111 1.62 1.13 8.65
CA VAL A 111 0.17 0.87 8.56
C VAL A 111 -0.17 -0.49 9.15
N TYR A 112 0.59 -1.52 8.78
CA TYR A 112 0.53 -2.85 9.36
C TYR A 112 1.70 -3.05 10.33
N ARG A 113 1.39 -3.25 11.61
CA ARG A 113 2.38 -3.41 12.67
C ARG A 113 3.42 -4.48 12.31
N GLY A 114 4.70 -4.09 12.35
CA GLY A 114 5.83 -4.98 12.06
C GLY A 114 6.19 -5.09 10.58
N TYR A 115 5.41 -4.48 9.68
CA TYR A 115 5.69 -4.44 8.26
C TYR A 115 6.12 -3.04 7.83
N ARG A 116 7.31 -2.94 7.23
CA ARG A 116 7.86 -1.64 6.79
C ARG A 116 7.44 -1.25 5.37
N THR A 117 6.75 -2.13 4.66
CA THR A 117 6.21 -1.84 3.33
C THR A 117 5.10 -0.78 3.47
N PRO A 118 5.14 0.30 2.68
CA PRO A 118 4.11 1.32 2.74
C PRO A 118 2.80 0.82 2.14
N LEU A 119 1.67 1.24 2.71
CA LEU A 119 0.37 1.17 2.03
C LEU A 119 0.39 2.13 0.84
N GLN A 120 -0.16 1.72 -0.30
CA GLN A 120 -0.43 2.64 -1.39
C GLN A 120 -1.81 3.30 -1.23
N LEU A 121 -1.84 4.63 -1.27
CA LEU A 121 -3.07 5.41 -1.37
C LEU A 121 -3.12 5.98 -2.79
N LEU A 122 -3.92 5.36 -3.65
CA LEU A 122 -4.17 5.87 -5.00
C LEU A 122 -5.25 6.96 -4.89
N ILE A 123 -4.94 8.17 -5.32
CA ILE A 123 -5.81 9.33 -5.22
C ILE A 123 -6.19 9.74 -6.64
N ASP A 124 -7.42 9.48 -7.04
CA ASP A 124 -7.93 9.80 -8.37
C ASP A 124 -8.60 11.18 -8.35
N ILE A 125 -8.03 12.13 -9.10
CA ILE A 125 -8.53 13.50 -9.17
C ILE A 125 -9.64 13.60 -10.21
N LYS A 126 -10.85 13.97 -9.77
CA LYS A 126 -12.05 14.13 -10.62
C LYS A 126 -12.34 15.57 -11.05
N THR A 127 -11.59 16.53 -10.55
CA THR A 127 -11.61 17.95 -10.96
C THR A 127 -10.37 18.30 -11.80
N GLU A 128 -10.19 19.57 -12.18
CA GLU A 128 -8.98 19.98 -12.93
C GLU A 128 -7.71 19.63 -12.14
N GLY A 129 -6.79 18.91 -12.78
CA GLY A 129 -5.69 18.24 -12.10
C GLY A 129 -4.66 19.16 -11.46
N SER A 130 -4.34 20.29 -12.09
CA SER A 130 -3.28 21.19 -11.61
C SER A 130 -3.64 21.84 -10.28
N SER A 131 -4.81 22.47 -10.24
CA SER A 131 -5.33 23.17 -9.05
C SER A 131 -5.63 22.19 -7.92
N THR A 132 -6.28 21.07 -8.22
CA THR A 132 -6.60 20.03 -7.24
C THR A 132 -5.35 19.42 -6.62
N TYR A 133 -4.34 19.10 -7.44
CA TYR A 133 -3.08 18.59 -6.93
C TYR A 133 -2.35 19.59 -6.02
N LEU A 134 -2.33 20.87 -6.39
CA LEU A 134 -1.68 21.90 -5.58
C LEU A 134 -2.35 22.04 -4.20
N GLU A 135 -3.68 21.94 -4.14
CA GLU A 135 -4.38 21.91 -2.86
C GLU A 135 -4.09 20.60 -2.10
N LEU A 136 -4.14 19.45 -2.76
CA LEU A 136 -3.77 18.17 -2.15
C LEU A 136 -2.36 18.21 -1.53
N ASP A 137 -1.36 18.74 -2.21
CA ASP A 137 0.00 18.86 -1.63
C ASP A 137 0.03 19.75 -0.37
N ARG A 138 -0.80 20.80 -0.28
CA ARG A 138 -0.95 21.59 0.95
C ARG A 138 -1.53 20.76 2.09
N HIS A 139 -2.51 19.91 1.80
CA HIS A 139 -3.12 19.00 2.76
C HIS A 139 -2.12 17.94 3.23
N LEU A 140 -1.42 17.25 2.31
CA LEU A 140 -0.42 16.22 2.62
C LEU A 140 0.74 16.76 3.47
N ARG A 141 1.11 18.05 3.32
CA ARG A 141 2.16 18.70 4.14
C ARG A 141 1.86 18.73 5.63
N ARG A 142 0.59 18.68 6.03
CA ARG A 142 0.18 18.70 7.45
C ARG A 142 0.52 17.40 8.17
N TYR A 143 0.62 16.27 7.45
CA TYR A 143 0.89 14.95 7.99
C TYR A 143 2.39 14.60 7.97
N LYS A 144 3.14 15.20 8.90
CA LYS A 144 4.59 14.96 9.02
C LYS A 144 4.89 13.47 9.24
N ASN A 145 5.85 12.94 8.49
CA ASN A 145 6.34 11.55 8.56
C ASN A 145 5.34 10.46 8.15
N LEU A 146 4.15 10.81 7.64
CA LEU A 146 3.20 9.81 7.14
C LEU A 146 3.63 9.28 5.76
N PHE A 147 3.95 10.19 4.84
CA PHE A 147 4.12 9.88 3.43
C PHE A 147 5.56 9.57 3.01
N THR A 148 5.71 8.60 2.12
CA THR A 148 6.89 8.46 1.26
C THR A 148 7.12 9.79 0.54
N THR A 149 8.33 10.31 0.62
CA THR A 149 8.66 11.66 0.16
C THR A 149 9.80 11.61 -0.86
N TYR A 150 9.62 12.25 -1.99
CA TYR A 150 10.71 12.61 -2.89
C TYR A 150 11.34 13.93 -2.44
N LYS A 151 12.66 14.00 -2.38
CA LYS A 151 13.42 15.23 -2.09
C LYS A 151 14.76 15.23 -2.81
N HIS A 152 14.94 16.19 -3.72
CA HIS A 152 16.19 16.45 -4.46
C HIS A 152 16.82 15.17 -5.05
N GLY A 153 16.05 14.43 -5.86
CA GLY A 153 16.54 13.22 -6.55
C GLY A 153 16.51 11.93 -5.71
N ARG A 154 16.06 11.96 -4.46
CA ARG A 154 15.99 10.78 -3.59
C ARG A 154 14.58 10.54 -3.06
N VAL A 155 14.21 9.27 -2.92
CA VAL A 155 12.95 8.84 -2.32
C VAL A 155 13.22 8.34 -0.90
N TYR A 156 12.45 8.86 0.05
CA TYR A 156 12.50 8.52 1.48
C TYR A 156 11.19 7.79 1.82
N PRO A 157 11.23 6.47 2.07
CA PRO A 157 10.03 5.69 2.40
C PRO A 157 9.33 6.21 3.66
N GLY A 158 8.00 6.33 3.58
CA GLY A 158 7.11 6.57 4.71
C GLY A 158 6.23 5.35 4.98
N ALA A 159 5.18 5.53 5.77
CA ALA A 159 4.20 4.47 6.04
C ALA A 159 3.13 4.36 4.93
N VAL A 160 2.92 5.44 4.18
CA VAL A 160 1.96 5.54 3.07
C VAL A 160 2.66 6.11 1.84
N THR A 161 2.44 5.55 0.66
CA THR A 161 2.84 6.14 -0.62
C THR A 161 1.60 6.66 -1.31
N ALA A 162 1.42 7.98 -1.35
CA ALA A 162 0.36 8.61 -2.13
C ALA A 162 0.73 8.59 -3.62
N VAL A 163 -0.19 8.14 -4.47
CA VAL A 163 -0.02 8.08 -5.93
C VAL A 163 -1.20 8.78 -6.59
N ILE A 164 -0.95 9.78 -7.44
CA ILE A 164 -1.97 10.61 -8.07
C ILE A 164 -2.38 10.01 -9.41
N SER A 165 -3.67 9.73 -9.56
CA SER A 165 -4.33 9.33 -10.81
C SER A 165 -5.40 10.37 -11.20
N GLY A 166 -6.31 10.00 -12.11
CA GLY A 166 -7.32 10.90 -12.66
C GLY A 166 -6.74 11.90 -13.67
N ASP A 167 -7.14 13.16 -13.54
CA ASP A 167 -6.81 14.23 -14.48
C ASP A 167 -5.29 14.43 -14.68
N ARG A 168 -4.86 14.47 -15.96
CA ARG A 168 -3.43 14.47 -16.32
C ARG A 168 -2.74 15.81 -16.13
N ALA A 169 -3.49 16.91 -15.94
CA ALA A 169 -2.92 18.23 -15.70
C ALA A 169 -2.16 18.31 -14.36
N ALA A 170 -2.45 17.40 -13.42
CA ALA A 170 -1.70 17.24 -12.17
C ALA A 170 -0.20 16.99 -12.38
N ARG A 171 0.20 16.40 -13.52
CA ARG A 171 1.60 16.09 -13.83
C ARG A 171 2.52 17.31 -13.80
N THR A 172 2.10 18.40 -14.41
CA THR A 172 2.92 19.62 -14.59
C THR A 172 3.39 20.21 -13.25
N PRO A 173 2.49 20.55 -12.29
CA PRO A 173 2.93 21.04 -10.99
C PRO A 173 3.71 19.99 -10.19
N MET A 174 3.43 18.69 -10.36
CA MET A 174 4.19 17.64 -9.69
C MET A 174 5.65 17.56 -10.16
N GLU A 175 5.90 17.61 -11.47
CA GLU A 175 7.25 17.55 -12.06
C GLU A 175 8.10 18.76 -11.64
N ALA A 176 7.49 19.93 -11.45
CA ALA A 176 8.16 21.14 -10.99
C ALA A 176 8.64 21.08 -9.52
N GLN A 177 8.14 20.14 -8.72
CA GLN A 177 8.46 20.05 -7.29
C GLN A 177 9.79 19.34 -7.02
N THR A 178 10.69 20.04 -6.33
CA THR A 178 11.95 19.47 -5.81
C THR A 178 11.76 18.68 -4.51
N VAL A 179 10.63 18.88 -3.82
CA VAL A 179 10.18 18.11 -2.65
C VAL A 179 8.71 17.80 -2.82
N ARG A 180 8.35 16.51 -2.80
CA ARG A 180 6.99 16.04 -3.10
C ARG A 180 6.59 14.87 -2.20
N ARG A 181 5.33 14.84 -1.74
CA ARG A 181 4.76 13.79 -0.86
C ARG A 181 3.86 12.79 -1.59
N ALA A 182 3.72 12.98 -2.90
CA ALA A 182 2.95 12.11 -3.77
C ALA A 182 3.79 11.73 -5.00
N PHE A 183 3.37 10.65 -5.64
CA PHE A 183 3.97 10.13 -6.86
C PHE A 183 2.89 10.04 -7.93
N TYR A 184 3.25 9.74 -9.16
CA TYR A 184 2.33 9.82 -10.29
C TYR A 184 1.95 8.42 -10.79
N ASP A 185 0.68 8.23 -11.10
CA ASP A 185 0.17 7.06 -11.82
C ASP A 185 0.32 7.30 -13.33
N GLY A 186 1.26 6.59 -13.95
CA GLY A 186 1.47 6.64 -15.40
C GLY A 186 0.44 5.82 -16.16
N ARG A 187 0.44 5.97 -17.49
CA ARG A 187 -0.27 5.08 -18.43
C ARG A 187 0.72 4.20 -19.18
N LEU A 188 0.27 3.20 -19.94
CA LEU A 188 1.19 2.39 -20.74
C LEU A 188 1.98 3.22 -21.75
N ALA A 189 1.45 4.36 -22.21
CA ALA A 189 2.18 5.31 -23.04
C ALA A 189 3.38 5.97 -22.34
N ASP A 190 3.41 6.00 -21.00
CA ASP A 190 4.55 6.47 -20.21
C ASP A 190 5.63 5.39 -20.03
N LEU A 191 5.33 4.13 -20.37
CA LEU A 191 6.25 3.02 -20.23
C LEU A 191 7.44 3.20 -21.19
N GLY A 192 8.65 3.15 -20.66
CA GLY A 192 9.87 3.39 -21.43
C GLY A 192 10.22 4.87 -21.64
N SER A 193 9.40 5.81 -21.16
CA SER A 193 9.70 7.25 -21.24
C SER A 193 10.91 7.66 -20.36
N ALA A 194 11.29 8.95 -20.37
CA ALA A 194 12.35 9.45 -19.50
C ALA A 194 11.96 9.47 -18.01
N ALA A 195 10.67 9.40 -17.68
CA ALA A 195 10.20 9.41 -16.31
C ALA A 195 10.57 8.11 -15.59
N THR A 196 11.20 8.23 -14.43
CA THR A 196 11.67 7.09 -13.62
C THR A 196 10.65 6.72 -12.54
N ALA A 197 10.82 5.55 -11.91
CA ALA A 197 10.00 5.13 -10.77
C ALA A 197 10.00 6.11 -9.57
N SER A 198 10.98 7.02 -9.48
CA SER A 198 10.98 8.07 -8.46
C SER A 198 9.93 9.16 -8.70
N PHE A 199 9.36 9.22 -9.91
CA PHE A 199 8.21 10.05 -10.26
C PHE A 199 6.98 9.19 -10.55
N ILE A 200 7.12 8.17 -11.42
CA ILE A 200 6.05 7.27 -11.87
C ILE A 200 6.30 5.85 -11.33
N PRO A 201 6.04 5.57 -10.04
CA PRO A 201 6.23 4.24 -9.46
C PRO A 201 5.17 3.25 -9.92
N LEU A 202 4.04 3.72 -10.46
CA LEU A 202 2.92 2.91 -10.90
C LEU A 202 2.59 3.21 -12.37
N ILE A 203 2.35 2.17 -13.15
CA ILE A 203 1.76 2.24 -14.48
C ILE A 203 0.40 1.55 -14.39
N SER A 204 -0.68 2.32 -14.52
CA SER A 204 -2.03 1.78 -14.59
C SER A 204 -2.63 1.98 -15.97
N ASP A 205 -3.46 1.05 -16.43
CA ASP A 205 -4.23 1.28 -17.66
C ASP A 205 -5.54 0.50 -17.67
N ASN A 206 -6.43 0.90 -18.57
CA ASN A 206 -7.68 0.21 -18.79
C ASN A 206 -7.41 -1.13 -19.49
N TRP A 207 -7.86 -2.22 -18.89
CA TRP A 207 -7.74 -3.57 -19.44
C TRP A 207 -8.34 -3.66 -20.85
N THR A 208 -9.57 -3.18 -21.04
CA THR A 208 -10.33 -3.27 -22.30
C THR A 208 -9.78 -2.42 -23.45
N LEU A 209 -8.91 -1.44 -23.16
CA LEU A 209 -8.16 -0.72 -24.20
C LEU A 209 -6.96 -1.50 -24.71
N ASN A 210 -6.56 -2.57 -24.00
CA ASN A 210 -5.33 -3.31 -24.25
C ASN A 210 -5.53 -4.78 -24.58
N PHE A 211 -6.62 -5.37 -24.11
CA PHE A 211 -6.92 -6.79 -24.17
C PHE A 211 -8.38 -7.00 -24.53
N THR A 212 -8.66 -7.99 -25.37
CA THR A 212 -10.04 -8.37 -25.71
C THR A 212 -10.54 -9.51 -24.83
N TRP A 213 -9.63 -10.23 -24.17
CA TRP A 213 -9.99 -11.36 -23.30
C TRP A 213 -10.59 -10.89 -21.98
N LEU A 214 -11.77 -11.41 -21.65
CA LEU A 214 -12.54 -11.06 -20.45
C LEU A 214 -12.67 -12.25 -19.48
N GLY A 215 -11.70 -13.16 -19.46
CA GLY A 215 -11.72 -14.31 -18.55
C GLY A 215 -12.47 -15.55 -19.07
N THR A 216 -13.08 -15.50 -20.26
CA THR A 216 -13.81 -16.64 -20.84
C THR A 216 -12.99 -17.33 -21.92
N GLY A 217 -12.92 -18.66 -21.86
CA GLY A 217 -12.13 -19.46 -22.79
C GLY A 217 -10.61 -19.26 -22.59
N PRO A 218 -9.79 -19.84 -23.47
CA PRO A 218 -8.33 -19.71 -23.36
C PRO A 218 -7.89 -18.26 -23.61
N PHE A 219 -7.02 -17.72 -22.76
CA PHE A 219 -6.37 -16.41 -23.00
C PHE A 219 -5.58 -16.47 -24.32
N PRO A 220 -5.93 -15.63 -25.33
CA PRO A 220 -5.16 -15.53 -26.58
C PRO A 220 -3.66 -15.40 -26.36
N ALA A 221 -2.87 -16.23 -27.04
CA ALA A 221 -1.42 -16.32 -26.83
C ALA A 221 -0.70 -14.98 -27.05
N ALA A 222 -1.07 -14.24 -28.09
CA ALA A 222 -0.49 -12.93 -28.39
C ALA A 222 -0.80 -11.89 -27.31
N GLU A 223 -2.00 -11.92 -26.73
CA GLU A 223 -2.36 -11.03 -25.63
C GLU A 223 -1.63 -11.41 -24.33
N ARG A 224 -1.49 -12.71 -24.04
CA ARG A 224 -0.68 -13.18 -22.90
C ARG A 224 0.78 -12.76 -23.03
N GLU A 225 1.35 -12.84 -24.24
CA GLU A 225 2.71 -12.35 -24.52
C GLU A 225 2.80 -10.84 -24.32
N LYS A 226 1.82 -10.07 -24.82
CA LYS A 226 1.73 -8.62 -24.58
C LYS A 226 1.70 -8.29 -23.08
N LEU A 227 0.87 -8.97 -22.29
CA LEU A 227 0.79 -8.78 -20.84
C LEU A 227 2.16 -8.99 -20.19
N ARG A 228 2.81 -10.13 -20.46
CA ARG A 228 4.15 -10.43 -19.92
C ARG A 228 5.19 -9.41 -20.34
N GLY A 229 5.14 -8.94 -21.59
CA GLY A 229 6.02 -7.88 -22.09
C GLY A 229 5.86 -6.56 -21.35
N ILE A 230 4.61 -6.16 -21.06
CA ILE A 230 4.31 -4.97 -20.25
C ILE A 230 4.90 -5.10 -18.85
N ILE A 231 4.63 -6.22 -18.17
CA ILE A 231 5.12 -6.45 -16.81
C ILE A 231 6.66 -6.43 -16.76
N ALA A 232 7.31 -7.17 -17.65
CA ALA A 232 8.76 -7.23 -17.72
C ALA A 232 9.38 -5.84 -17.96
N ALA A 233 8.80 -5.04 -18.87
CA ALA A 233 9.29 -3.69 -19.17
C ALA A 233 9.11 -2.73 -17.97
N ALA A 234 8.00 -2.83 -17.24
CA ALA A 234 7.75 -2.01 -16.05
C ALA A 234 8.70 -2.40 -14.91
N HIS A 235 8.83 -3.69 -14.63
CA HIS A 235 9.69 -4.23 -13.58
C HIS A 235 11.18 -3.93 -13.81
N ALA A 236 11.65 -4.01 -15.07
CA ALA A 236 13.00 -3.60 -15.45
C ALA A 236 13.31 -2.13 -15.08
N ARG A 237 12.27 -1.31 -14.94
CA ARG A 237 12.34 0.11 -14.59
C ARG A 237 11.93 0.39 -13.15
N ARG A 238 11.70 -0.65 -12.35
CA ARG A 238 11.23 -0.59 -10.94
C ARG A 238 9.86 0.08 -10.80
N GLN A 239 9.03 -0.02 -11.83
CA GLN A 239 7.66 0.46 -11.84
C GLN A 239 6.73 -0.73 -11.61
N LYS A 240 5.66 -0.50 -10.86
CA LYS A 240 4.58 -1.46 -10.61
C LYS A 240 3.51 -1.36 -11.68
N VAL A 241 2.72 -2.41 -11.86
CA VAL A 241 1.61 -2.43 -12.81
C VAL A 241 0.26 -2.71 -12.13
N ARG A 242 -0.78 -2.00 -12.57
CA ARG A 242 -2.19 -2.26 -12.23
C ARG A 242 -3.02 -2.19 -13.51
N PHE A 243 -4.07 -3.00 -13.61
CA PHE A 243 -5.11 -2.81 -14.62
C PHE A 243 -6.46 -2.54 -13.96
N TRP A 244 -7.24 -1.62 -14.51
CA TRP A 244 -8.63 -1.34 -14.11
C TRP A 244 -9.58 -1.64 -15.27
N ALA A 245 -10.90 -1.58 -15.04
CA ALA A 245 -11.91 -2.08 -15.98
C ALA A 245 -11.69 -3.56 -16.36
N THR A 246 -11.21 -4.34 -15.40
CA THR A 246 -11.10 -5.80 -15.48
C THR A 246 -12.45 -6.46 -15.17
N PRO A 247 -12.74 -7.66 -15.71
CA PRO A 247 -13.81 -8.50 -15.17
C PRO A 247 -13.68 -8.68 -13.65
N ASP A 248 -14.63 -8.14 -12.87
CA ASP A 248 -14.55 -8.12 -11.40
C ASP A 248 -15.80 -8.68 -10.69
N LEU A 249 -16.85 -9.03 -11.45
CA LEU A 249 -17.98 -9.77 -10.91
C LEU A 249 -17.54 -11.18 -10.51
N ALA A 250 -17.96 -11.62 -9.32
CA ALA A 250 -17.62 -12.93 -8.80
C ALA A 250 -18.04 -14.05 -9.76
N GLY A 251 -17.08 -14.90 -10.11
CA GLY A 251 -17.29 -16.03 -10.99
C GLY A 251 -16.04 -16.46 -11.76
N PRO A 252 -16.16 -17.51 -12.59
CA PRO A 252 -15.01 -18.15 -13.23
C PRO A 252 -14.18 -17.21 -14.11
N ALA A 253 -14.81 -16.22 -14.73
CA ALA A 253 -14.12 -15.27 -15.59
C ALA A 253 -13.16 -14.36 -14.80
N ARG A 254 -13.60 -13.87 -13.64
CA ARG A 254 -12.75 -13.09 -12.73
C ARG A 254 -11.62 -13.94 -12.16
N ASP A 255 -11.93 -15.15 -11.70
CA ASP A 255 -10.92 -16.04 -11.12
C ASP A 255 -9.85 -16.43 -12.16
N ALA A 256 -10.27 -16.67 -13.41
CA ALA A 256 -9.36 -16.91 -14.53
C ALA A 256 -8.47 -15.70 -14.82
N LEU A 257 -9.05 -14.49 -14.80
CA LEU A 257 -8.28 -13.26 -14.98
C LEU A 257 -7.26 -13.07 -13.86
N TRP A 258 -7.67 -13.17 -12.60
CA TRP A 258 -6.77 -13.06 -11.45
C TRP A 258 -5.66 -14.12 -11.53
N SER A 259 -5.97 -15.35 -11.94
CA SER A 259 -4.95 -16.40 -12.13
C SER A 259 -3.91 -16.02 -13.19
N GLU A 260 -4.33 -15.42 -14.31
CA GLU A 260 -3.41 -14.97 -15.37
C GLU A 260 -2.60 -13.73 -14.95
N LEU A 261 -3.21 -12.78 -14.21
CA LEU A 261 -2.48 -11.64 -13.63
C LEU A 261 -1.47 -12.10 -12.58
N LEU A 262 -1.81 -13.11 -11.78
CA LEU A 262 -0.92 -13.72 -10.79
C LEU A 262 0.28 -14.38 -11.47
N ALA A 263 0.01 -15.21 -12.49
CA ALA A 263 1.03 -15.89 -13.28
C ALA A 263 1.93 -14.94 -14.07
N ALA A 264 1.41 -13.76 -14.44
CA ALA A 264 2.19 -12.70 -15.09
C ALA A 264 2.95 -11.79 -14.10
N ASP A 265 2.81 -12.01 -12.79
CA ASP A 265 3.42 -11.22 -11.72
C ASP A 265 2.97 -9.74 -11.66
N VAL A 266 1.68 -9.48 -11.92
CA VAL A 266 1.12 -8.12 -11.79
C VAL A 266 1.14 -7.63 -10.33
N ASP A 267 1.57 -6.38 -10.11
CA ASP A 267 1.77 -5.86 -8.77
C ASP A 267 0.48 -5.58 -7.99
N TYR A 268 -0.60 -5.15 -8.66
CA TYR A 268 -1.88 -4.86 -8.01
C TYR A 268 -3.08 -5.44 -8.75
N PHE A 269 -3.93 -6.14 -7.99
CA PHE A 269 -5.20 -6.71 -8.39
C PHE A 269 -6.30 -5.74 -8.00
N ASN A 270 -6.95 -5.17 -8.99
CA ASN A 270 -8.05 -4.22 -8.81
C ASN A 270 -9.35 -4.98 -8.52
N THR A 271 -10.05 -4.65 -7.44
CA THR A 271 -11.36 -5.24 -7.15
C THR A 271 -12.20 -4.32 -6.26
N ASP A 272 -13.53 -4.43 -6.41
CA ASP A 272 -14.53 -3.96 -5.45
C ASP A 272 -14.94 -5.09 -4.46
N ASP A 273 -14.61 -6.36 -4.75
CA ASP A 273 -14.92 -7.53 -3.90
C ASP A 273 -13.74 -7.88 -2.97
N LEU A 274 -13.64 -7.15 -1.86
CA LEU A 274 -12.53 -7.29 -0.91
C LEU A 274 -12.38 -8.72 -0.38
N ALA A 275 -13.49 -9.35 0.01
CA ALA A 275 -13.51 -10.69 0.57
C ALA A 275 -13.14 -11.75 -0.48
N GLY A 276 -13.63 -11.60 -1.71
CA GLY A 276 -13.30 -12.49 -2.82
C GLY A 276 -11.81 -12.48 -3.16
N LEU A 277 -11.20 -11.29 -3.24
CA LEU A 277 -9.77 -11.19 -3.53
C LEU A 277 -8.90 -11.65 -2.35
N GLU A 278 -9.32 -11.41 -1.10
CA GLU A 278 -8.64 -11.99 0.07
C GLU A 278 -8.62 -13.52 -0.02
N ALA A 279 -9.79 -14.14 -0.25
CA ALA A 279 -9.90 -15.60 -0.36
C ALA A 279 -9.07 -16.15 -1.53
N PHE A 280 -9.06 -15.47 -2.68
CA PHE A 280 -8.26 -15.85 -3.82
C PHE A 280 -6.76 -15.82 -3.50
N LEU A 281 -6.25 -14.72 -2.93
CA LEU A 281 -4.83 -14.55 -2.65
C LEU A 281 -4.32 -15.42 -1.49
N ASP A 282 -5.17 -15.77 -0.52
CA ASP A 282 -4.79 -16.72 0.54
C ASP A 282 -4.68 -18.17 0.02
N ALA A 283 -5.36 -18.49 -1.09
CA ALA A 283 -5.35 -19.82 -1.69
C ALA A 283 -4.15 -20.07 -2.63
N HIS A 284 -3.34 -19.05 -2.93
CA HIS A 284 -2.22 -19.11 -3.88
C HIS A 284 -0.90 -18.62 -3.28
#